data_AF-A0A933R4I9-F1
#
_entry.id   AF-A0A933R4I9-F1
#
_cell.length_a   1.000
_cell.length_b   1.000
_cell.length_c   1.000
_cell.angle_alpha   90.00
_cell.angle_beta   90.00
_cell.angle_gamma   90.00
#
_symmetry.space_group_name_H-M   'P 1'
#
loop_
_entity.id
_entity.type
_entity.pdbx_description
1 polymer ?
#
loop_
_entity_poly.entity_id
_entity_poly.type
_entity_poly.pdbx_seq_one_letter_code
_entity_poly.pdbx_strand_id
1 'polypeptide(L)' 'MKKLFILILTILFLAPSIIFAHPGRTDSNGCHTCKTNCPEWGLETGEYHCHATKVKTETKHYSKRSAK' A
#
# COMPACT_ATOMS: atom_id res chain seq x y z
N MET A 1 -7.49 40.40 12.35
CA MET A 1 -6.92 39.13 12.86
C MET A 1 -7.78 37.90 12.56
N LYS A 2 -9.07 37.89 12.88
CA LYS A 2 -9.97 36.71 12.68
C LYS A 2 -10.07 36.22 11.22
N LYS A 3 -10.08 37.13 10.24
CA LYS A 3 -10.08 36.78 8.80
C LYS A 3 -8.79 36.07 8.36
N LEU A 4 -7.64 36.48 8.92
CA LEU A 4 -6.35 35.85 8.64
C LEU A 4 -6.29 34.44 9.25
N PHE A 5 -6.83 34.27 10.46
CA PHE A 5 -6.92 32.97 11.11
C PHE A 5 -7.80 31.98 10.33
N ILE A 6 -8.96 32.44 9.84
CA ILE A 6 -9.83 31.63 8.98
C ILE A 6 -9.10 31.24 7.69
N LEU A 7 -8.43 32.19 7.03
CA LEU A 7 -7.69 31.92 5.79
C LEU A 7 -6.60 30.85 5.98
N ILE A 8 -5.84 30.92 7.07
CA ILE A 8 -4.79 29.94 7.39
C ILE A 8 -5.38 28.55 7.61
N LEU A 9 -6.49 28.44 8.34
CA LEU A 9 -7.20 27.18 8.56
C LEU A 9 -7.70 26.56 7.26
N THR A 10 -8.25 27.38 6.36
CA THR A 10 -8.74 26.90 5.05
C THR A 10 -7.60 26.37 4.20
N ILE A 11 -6.44 27.06 4.16
CA ILE A 11 -5.27 26.61 3.41
C ILE A 11 -4.73 25.29 3.96
N LEU A 12 -4.66 25.15 5.28
CA LEU A 12 -4.16 23.93 5.92
C LEU A 12 -5.05 22.72 5.63
N PHE A 13 -6.37 22.92 5.57
CA PHE A 13 -7.33 21.84 5.31
C PHE A 13 -7.40 21.42 3.84
N LEU A 14 -7.12 22.34 2.91
CA LEU A 14 -7.13 22.08 1.47
C LEU A 14 -5.78 21.57 0.92
N ALA A 15 -4.73 21.55 1.75
CA ALA A 15 -3.43 21.08 1.32
C ALA A 15 -3.49 19.57 1.01
N PRO A 16 -3.19 19.13 -0.24
CA PRO A 16 -3.18 17.72 -0.57
C PRO A 16 -2.07 17.00 0.22
N SER A 17 -2.44 15.93 0.93
CA SER A 17 -1.50 15.07 1.63
C SER A 17 -0.85 14.09 0.66
N ILE A 18 0.48 14.05 0.61
CA ILE A 18 1.23 12.99 -0.08
C ILE A 18 1.18 11.74 0.79
N ILE A 19 0.63 10.65 0.28
CA ILE A 19 0.50 9.37 0.99
C ILE A 19 1.24 8.30 0.19
N PHE A 20 2.19 7.61 0.82
CA PHE A 20 2.94 6.51 0.24
C PHE A 20 2.26 5.17 0.56
N ALA A 21 1.04 5.00 0.05
CA ALA A 21 0.33 3.74 0.19
C ALA A 21 0.83 2.73 -0.85
N HIS A 22 1.09 1.50 -0.42
CA HIS A 22 1.37 0.40 -1.34
C HIS A 22 0.17 0.19 -2.28
N PRO A 23 0.40 0.08 -3.60
CA PRO A 23 -0.64 -0.16 -4.57
C PRO A 23 -1.14 -1.60 -4.50
N GLY A 24 -2.42 -1.75 -4.16
CA GLY A 24 -3.08 -3.05 -4.04
C GLY A 24 -4.06 -3.02 -2.88
N ARG A 25 -5.31 -3.45 -3.12
CA ARG A 25 -6.30 -3.53 -2.05
C ARG A 25 -6.13 -4.87 -1.32
N THR A 26 -5.89 -4.82 -0.02
CA THR A 26 -5.88 -6.02 0.82
C THR A 26 -7.27 -6.68 0.83
N ASP A 27 -7.30 -7.98 0.56
CA ASP A 27 -8.51 -8.80 0.56
C ASP A 27 -8.82 -9.41 1.94
N SER A 28 -9.89 -10.21 2.02
CA SER A 28 -10.34 -10.85 3.26
C SER A 28 -9.30 -11.81 3.86
N ASN A 29 -8.37 -12.31 3.07
CA ASN A 29 -7.31 -13.23 3.48
C ASN A 29 -6.09 -12.48 4.05
N GLY A 30 -6.07 -11.13 3.98
CA GLY A 30 -4.92 -10.34 4.40
C GLY A 30 -3.81 -10.27 3.34
N CYS A 31 -4.16 -10.53 2.08
CA CYS A 31 -3.25 -10.53 0.95
C CYS A 31 -3.68 -9.51 -0.11
N HIS A 32 -2.82 -9.20 -1.08
CA HIS A 32 -3.15 -8.35 -2.22
C HIS A 32 -2.33 -8.70 -3.46
N THR A 33 -2.85 -8.34 -4.63
CA THR A 33 -2.08 -8.38 -5.89
C THR A 33 -1.49 -7.01 -6.18
N CYS A 34 -0.18 -6.96 -6.43
CA CYS A 34 0.48 -5.74 -6.87
C CYS A 34 0.16 -5.43 -8.34
N LYS A 35 -0.25 -4.18 -8.63
CA LYS A 35 -0.66 -3.75 -9.98
C LYS A 35 0.18 -2.65 -10.61
N THR A 36 0.73 -1.76 -9.78
CA THR A 36 1.49 -0.59 -10.24
C THR A 36 2.73 -0.45 -9.36
N ASN A 37 3.83 0.06 -9.89
CA ASN A 37 5.06 0.35 -9.13
C ASN A 37 5.59 -0.84 -8.30
N CYS A 38 5.29 -2.07 -8.68
CA CYS A 38 5.65 -3.28 -7.93
C CYS A 38 7.15 -3.44 -7.66
N PRO A 39 8.05 -3.14 -8.63
CA PRO A 39 9.49 -3.24 -8.41
C PRO A 39 10.00 -2.30 -7.30
N GLU A 40 9.37 -1.14 -7.08
CA GLU A 40 9.74 -0.21 -6.00
C GLU A 40 9.53 -0.82 -4.61
N TRP A 41 8.66 -1.82 -4.53
CA TRP A 41 8.31 -2.54 -3.31
C TRP A 41 8.94 -3.95 -3.27
N GLY A 42 9.84 -4.26 -4.20
CA GLY A 42 10.50 -5.57 -4.28
C GLY A 42 9.59 -6.71 -4.74
N LEU A 43 8.49 -6.40 -5.42
CA LEU A 43 7.52 -7.36 -5.95
C LEU A 43 7.53 -7.40 -7.48
N GLU A 44 7.15 -8.53 -8.05
CA GLU A 44 6.84 -8.64 -9.48
C GLU A 44 5.48 -8.03 -9.81
N THR A 45 5.30 -7.56 -11.05
CA THR A 45 3.99 -7.06 -11.49
C THR A 45 3.00 -8.20 -11.56
N GLY A 46 1.89 -8.09 -10.82
CA GLY A 46 0.90 -9.17 -10.69
C GLY A 46 1.21 -10.17 -9.57
N GLU A 47 2.29 -9.98 -8.80
CA GLU A 47 2.59 -10.82 -7.64
C GLU A 47 1.50 -10.70 -6.56
N TYR A 48 1.10 -11.84 -5.99
CA TYR A 48 0.16 -11.92 -4.88
C TYR A 48 0.92 -12.06 -3.56
N HIS A 49 0.84 -11.03 -2.72
CA HIS A 49 1.62 -10.88 -1.49
C HIS A 49 0.71 -10.89 -0.25
N CYS A 50 1.11 -11.60 0.81
CA CYS A 50 0.33 -11.77 2.04
C CYS A 50 1.06 -11.21 3.28
N HIS A 51 0.33 -10.50 4.14
CA HIS A 51 0.89 -9.95 5.38
C HIS A 51 0.80 -10.96 6.53
N ALA A 52 1.91 -11.15 7.26
CA ALA A 52 2.08 -12.19 8.28
C ALA A 52 1.08 -12.14 9.46
N THR A 53 0.34 -11.05 9.66
CA THR A 53 -0.68 -10.94 10.72
C THR A 53 -1.96 -11.75 10.45
N LYS A 54 -2.12 -12.31 9.24
CA LYS A 54 -3.19 -13.26 8.87
C LYS A 54 -2.68 -14.58 8.32
N VAL A 55 -1.36 -14.75 8.21
CA VAL A 55 -0.78 -16.02 7.77
C VAL A 55 -0.85 -16.97 8.96
N LYS A 56 -1.85 -17.85 8.98
CA LYS A 56 -1.70 -19.13 9.68
C LYS A 56 -0.43 -19.75 9.13
N THR A 57 0.59 -19.82 9.97
CA THR A 57 1.90 -20.40 9.69
C THR A 57 1.72 -21.70 8.92
N GLU A 58 2.04 -21.70 7.64
CA GLU A 58 2.46 -22.83 6.82
C GLU A 58 2.75 -22.27 5.43
N THR A 59 3.91 -21.61 5.28
CA THR A 59 4.86 -21.77 4.16
C THR A 59 5.80 -20.57 4.07
N LYS A 60 6.97 -20.72 4.68
CA LYS A 60 8.21 -20.09 4.20
C LYS A 60 8.55 -20.62 2.79
N HIS A 61 7.76 -20.35 1.75
CA HIS A 61 8.16 -20.68 0.36
C HIS A 61 7.22 -20.10 -0.72
N TYR A 62 7.16 -18.77 -0.87
CA TYR A 62 6.92 -18.19 -2.20
C TYR A 62 8.02 -17.18 -2.55
N SER A 63 9.23 -17.47 -2.08
CA SER A 63 10.44 -17.07 -2.81
C SER A 63 10.67 -18.18 -3.85
N LYS A 64 10.64 -17.82 -5.13
CA LYS A 64 11.02 -18.63 -6.29
C LYS A 64 10.11 -19.81 -6.66
N ARG A 65 9.17 -19.59 -7.58
CA ARG A 65 8.80 -20.54 -8.65
C ARG A 65 7.89 -19.87 -9.67
N SER A 66 8.51 -19.24 -10.67
CA SER A 66 7.99 -19.31 -12.03
C SER A 66 9.13 -19.78 -12.93
N ALA A 67 9.33 -21.09 -12.91
CA ALA A 67 9.97 -21.76 -14.02
C ALA A 67 8.84 -22.26 -14.91
N LYS A 68 8.58 -21.54 -16.01
CA LYS A 68 8.22 -22.13 -17.30
C LYS A 68 8.51 -21.14 -18.41
#